data_AF-A0A920SGH7-F1
#
_entry.id   AF-A0A920SGH7-F1
#
_cell.length_a   1.000
_cell.length_b   1.000
_cell.length_c   1.000
_cell.angle_alpha   90.00
_cell.angle_beta   90.00
_cell.angle_gamma   90.00
#
_symmetry.space_group_name_H-M   'P 1'
#
loop_
_entity.id
_entity.type
_entity.pdbx_description
1 polymer ?
#
loop_
_entity_poly.entity_id
_entity_poly.type
_entity_poly.pdbx_seq_one_letter_code
_entity_poly.pdbx_strand_id
1 'polypeptide(L)'
;MRSGPRRSRPQFRKGIITDGERRQMEVEIWNSATAEVTERMIDSLEADKANSIDMMVKSGARGNMMQVRQIAGMRGLVANPRGDMIPRPIKSNFREGLAMLEYFIATPGARKGLVDTALRTADSGYLTRRLVDVSQELIINDVDPFESEMGVRGIWIEEVCPDEPNRRSHLETRLFSRTLADDVSLPMAPCWPPGRLLVSLR
;
A
#
# COMPACT_ATOMS: atom_id res chain seq x y z
N MET A 1 19.40 14.73 -21.53
CA MET A 1 19.51 14.45 -20.06
C MET A 1 20.94 14.70 -19.52
N ARG A 2 21.53 15.90 -19.65
CA ARG A 2 22.85 16.24 -19.06
C ARG A 2 22.75 17.13 -17.80
N SER A 3 21.55 17.32 -17.26
CA SER A 3 21.20 18.26 -16.19
C SER A 3 20.89 17.59 -14.84
N GLY A 4 21.56 16.47 -14.52
CA GLY A 4 21.65 15.98 -13.12
C GLY A 4 22.58 16.85 -12.25
N PRO A 5 22.76 16.53 -10.95
CA PRO A 5 22.89 17.37 -9.72
C PRO A 5 23.96 18.49 -9.70
N ARG A 6 24.12 19.23 -10.78
CA ARG A 6 25.13 20.30 -10.95
C ARG A 6 24.68 21.64 -10.37
N ARG A 7 23.39 21.83 -10.02
CA ARG A 7 22.87 23.10 -9.47
C ARG A 7 23.05 23.22 -7.95
N SER A 8 23.00 22.14 -7.18
CA SER A 8 23.16 22.17 -5.72
C SER A 8 24.64 22.24 -5.28
N ARG A 9 25.56 21.62 -6.05
CA ARG A 9 27.00 21.63 -5.75
C ARG A 9 27.62 23.03 -5.65
N PRO A 10 27.32 24.00 -6.55
CA PRO A 10 27.80 25.37 -6.43
C PRO A 10 27.21 26.12 -5.24
N GLN A 11 25.93 25.89 -4.89
CA GLN A 11 25.27 26.54 -3.75
C GLN A 11 25.83 26.07 -2.41
N PHE A 12 26.12 24.76 -2.29
CA PHE A 12 26.81 24.19 -1.13
C PHE A 12 28.24 24.74 -0.99
N ARG A 13 28.99 24.81 -2.10
CA ARG A 13 30.34 25.40 -2.10
C ARG A 13 30.37 26.88 -1.73
N LYS A 14 29.25 27.60 -1.91
CA LYS A 14 29.08 29.00 -1.52
C LYS A 14 28.55 29.16 -0.08
N GLY A 15 28.32 28.07 0.66
CA GLY A 15 27.77 28.09 2.02
C GLY A 15 26.30 28.49 2.11
N ILE A 16 25.56 28.47 0.99
CA ILE A 16 24.15 28.92 0.93
C ILE A 16 23.20 27.87 1.48
N ILE A 17 23.56 26.59 1.39
CA ILE A 17 22.74 25.45 1.83
C ILE A 17 23.56 24.54 2.73
N THR A 18 22.90 23.90 3.68
CA THR A 18 23.48 22.87 4.56
C THR A 18 23.67 21.54 3.82
N ASP A 19 24.45 20.62 4.38
CA ASP A 19 24.66 19.30 3.76
C ASP A 19 23.38 18.45 3.76
N GLY A 20 22.51 18.61 4.76
CA GLY A 20 21.21 17.97 4.84
C GLY A 20 20.27 18.43 3.72
N GLU A 21 20.15 19.74 3.51
CA GLU A 21 19.35 20.33 2.43
C GLU A 21 19.88 19.91 1.06
N ARG A 22 21.21 19.90 0.87
CA ARG A 22 21.84 19.40 -0.36
C ARG A 22 21.44 17.96 -0.64
N ARG A 23 21.47 17.08 0.37
CA ARG A 23 21.11 15.67 0.22
C ARG A 23 19.63 15.49 -0.11
N GLN A 24 18.75 16.25 0.54
CA GLN A 24 17.32 16.23 0.26
C GLN A 24 17.01 16.66 -1.18
N MET A 25 17.62 17.76 -1.64
CA MET A 25 17.51 18.20 -3.04
C MET A 25 18.05 17.15 -4.02
N GLU A 26 19.15 16.47 -3.70
CA GLU A 26 19.68 15.39 -4.55
C GLU A 26 18.68 14.22 -4.64
N VAL A 27 18.03 13.85 -3.55
CA VAL A 27 16.98 12.82 -3.53
C VAL A 27 15.79 13.22 -4.39
N GLU A 28 15.31 14.46 -4.26
CA GLU A 28 14.18 14.99 -5.05
C GLU A 28 14.47 14.99 -6.55
N ILE A 29 15.66 15.47 -6.96
CA ILE A 29 16.06 15.47 -8.37
C ILE A 29 16.04 14.05 -8.95
N TRP A 30 16.55 13.07 -8.20
CA TRP A 30 16.59 11.68 -8.66
C TRP A 30 15.21 11.03 -8.67
N ASN A 31 14.34 11.35 -7.72
CA ASN A 31 12.95 10.90 -7.74
C ASN A 31 12.21 11.42 -8.97
N SER A 32 12.32 12.72 -9.27
CA SER A 32 11.70 13.32 -10.46
C SER A 32 12.25 12.71 -11.75
N ALA A 33 13.57 12.52 -11.85
CA ALA A 33 14.18 11.87 -13.02
C ALA A 33 13.70 10.41 -13.17
N THR A 34 13.54 9.68 -12.06
CA THR A 34 13.03 8.30 -12.10
C THR A 34 11.57 8.27 -12.54
N ALA A 35 10.76 9.23 -12.11
CA ALA A 35 9.36 9.34 -12.54
C ALA A 35 9.25 9.62 -14.05
N GLU A 36 10.03 10.56 -14.58
CA GLU A 36 10.05 10.88 -16.02
C GLU A 36 10.45 9.64 -16.86
N VAL A 37 11.46 8.89 -16.43
CA VAL A 37 11.86 7.65 -17.12
C VAL A 37 10.77 6.58 -17.02
N THR A 38 10.04 6.53 -15.91
CA THR A 38 8.95 5.57 -15.71
C THR A 38 7.77 5.87 -16.64
N GLU A 39 7.39 7.14 -16.77
CA GLU A 39 6.32 7.58 -17.67
C GLU A 39 6.63 7.22 -19.12
N ARG A 40 7.82 7.57 -19.61
CA ARG A 40 8.25 7.20 -20.98
C ARG A 40 8.32 5.69 -21.20
N MET A 41 8.67 4.93 -20.15
CA MET A 41 8.70 3.47 -20.20
C MET A 41 7.29 2.90 -20.33
N ILE A 42 6.32 3.46 -19.60
CA ILE A 42 4.90 3.09 -19.72
C ILE A 42 4.42 3.38 -21.13
N ASP A 43 4.60 4.60 -21.65
CA ASP A 43 4.19 4.97 -23.00
C ASP A 43 4.75 4.01 -24.06
N SER A 44 6.01 3.59 -23.91
CA SER A 44 6.65 2.63 -24.81
C SER A 44 6.10 1.21 -24.69
N LEU A 45 5.62 0.78 -23.53
CA LEU A 45 4.99 -0.52 -23.35
C LEU A 45 3.57 -0.52 -23.92
N GLU A 46 2.82 0.56 -23.72
CA GLU A 46 1.44 0.70 -24.21
C GLU A 46 1.35 0.86 -25.73
N ALA A 47 2.40 1.38 -26.36
CA ALA A 47 2.48 1.50 -27.81
C ALA A 47 2.37 0.14 -28.52
N ASP A 48 2.80 -0.96 -27.89
CA ASP A 48 2.63 -2.32 -28.38
C ASP A 48 1.49 -3.03 -27.63
N LYS A 49 0.31 -3.09 -28.25
CA LYS A 49 -0.87 -3.75 -27.68
C LYS A 49 -0.69 -5.26 -27.46
N ALA A 50 0.30 -5.90 -28.09
CA ALA A 50 0.61 -7.31 -27.92
C ALA A 50 1.74 -7.54 -26.89
N ASN A 51 2.18 -6.49 -26.18
CA ASN A 51 3.21 -6.62 -25.17
C ASN A 51 2.73 -7.47 -23.98
N SER A 52 3.30 -8.67 -23.86
CA SER A 52 2.94 -9.62 -22.80
C SER A 52 3.17 -9.08 -21.38
N ILE A 53 4.17 -8.22 -21.16
CA ILE A 53 4.43 -7.61 -19.85
C ILE A 53 3.33 -6.61 -19.50
N ASP A 54 2.93 -5.75 -20.45
CA ASP A 54 1.84 -4.81 -20.25
C ASP A 54 0.52 -5.55 -19.96
N MET A 55 0.22 -6.59 -20.74
CA MET A 55 -0.97 -7.43 -20.53
C MET A 55 -0.99 -8.09 -19.14
N MET A 56 0.13 -8.64 -18.67
CA MET A 56 0.21 -9.29 -17.34
C MET A 56 -0.03 -8.30 -16.19
N VAL A 57 0.51 -7.07 -16.30
CA VAL A 57 0.40 -6.06 -15.26
C VAL A 57 -1.00 -5.42 -15.26
N LYS A 58 -1.53 -5.06 -16.43
CA LYS A 58 -2.87 -4.44 -16.54
C LYS A 58 -4.01 -5.39 -16.20
N SER A 59 -3.87 -6.67 -16.53
CA SER A 59 -4.86 -7.68 -16.13
C SER A 59 -4.83 -8.00 -14.63
N GLY A 60 -3.81 -7.57 -13.90
CA GLY A 60 -3.60 -7.93 -12.51
C GLY A 60 -3.19 -9.39 -12.31
N ALA A 61 -2.90 -10.13 -13.39
CA ALA A 61 -2.52 -11.54 -13.31
C ALA A 61 -1.20 -11.76 -12.57
N ARG A 62 -0.19 -10.93 -12.87
CA ARG A 62 1.11 -10.98 -12.19
C ARG A 62 1.89 -9.69 -12.33
N GLY A 63 2.40 -9.24 -11.20
CA GLY A 63 3.33 -8.12 -11.12
C GLY A 63 2.65 -6.76 -11.03
N ASN A 64 3.46 -5.72 -10.87
CA ASN A 64 2.98 -4.35 -10.79
C ASN A 64 3.92 -3.41 -11.57
N MET A 65 3.46 -2.20 -11.85
CA MET A 65 4.24 -1.22 -12.62
C MET A 65 5.58 -0.87 -11.96
N MET A 66 5.65 -0.92 -10.62
CA MET A 66 6.88 -0.70 -9.87
C MET A 66 7.93 -1.79 -10.10
N GLN A 67 7.52 -3.03 -10.34
CA GLN A 67 8.38 -4.15 -10.70
C GLN A 67 8.83 -4.05 -12.17
N VAL A 68 7.91 -3.70 -13.08
CA VAL A 68 8.23 -3.47 -14.51
C VAL A 68 9.27 -2.37 -14.66
N ARG A 69 9.16 -1.29 -13.88
CA ARG A 69 10.15 -0.22 -13.80
C ARG A 69 11.56 -0.72 -13.46
N GLN A 70 11.72 -1.76 -12.64
CA GLN A 70 13.04 -2.34 -12.34
C GLN A 70 13.60 -3.17 -13.50
N ILE A 71 12.73 -3.68 -14.39
CA ILE A 71 13.11 -4.50 -15.54
C ILE A 71 13.52 -3.63 -16.72
N ALA A 72 12.73 -2.59 -17.02
CA ALA A 72 12.86 -1.81 -18.26
C ALA A 72 13.07 -0.30 -18.05
N GLY A 73 12.83 0.24 -16.85
CA GLY A 73 12.99 1.66 -16.54
C GLY A 73 14.32 1.98 -15.84
N MET A 74 14.31 2.96 -14.95
CA MET A 74 15.39 3.19 -13.98
C MET A 74 14.97 2.60 -12.63
N ARG A 75 15.83 1.81 -11.98
CA ARG A 75 15.53 1.25 -10.66
C ARG A 75 15.40 2.35 -9.59
N GLY A 76 16.23 3.39 -9.69
CA GLY A 76 16.14 4.60 -8.88
C GLY A 76 16.94 4.53 -7.58
N LEU A 77 16.51 5.31 -6.59
CA LEU A 77 17.18 5.39 -5.28
C LEU A 77 16.89 4.15 -4.43
N VAL A 78 17.86 3.79 -3.61
CA VAL A 78 17.71 2.73 -2.60
C VAL A 78 18.05 3.27 -1.21
N ALA A 79 17.38 2.72 -0.20
CA ALA A 79 17.64 3.01 1.19
C ALA A 79 18.77 2.14 1.73
N ASN A 80 19.58 2.71 2.63
CA ASN A 80 20.51 1.93 3.44
C ASN A 80 19.74 1.10 4.49
N PRO A 81 20.40 0.18 5.22
CA PRO A 81 19.74 -0.60 6.28
C PRO A 81 19.16 0.22 7.44
N ARG A 82 19.57 1.49 7.60
CA ARG A 82 19.01 2.42 8.61
C ARG A 82 17.74 3.12 8.11
N GLY A 83 17.43 3.06 6.82
CA GLY A 83 16.30 3.74 6.19
C GLY A 83 16.67 5.02 5.45
N ASP A 84 17.91 5.47 5.50
CA ASP A 84 18.32 6.69 4.81
C ASP A 84 18.48 6.44 3.32
N MET A 85 17.95 7.36 2.51
CA MET A 85 18.13 7.33 1.06
C MET A 85 19.60 7.59 0.72
N ILE A 86 20.16 6.72 -0.12
CA ILE A 86 21.52 6.88 -0.66
C ILE A 86 21.41 7.79 -1.89
N PRO A 87 22.05 8.98 -1.93
CA PRO A 87 21.95 9.95 -3.02
C PRO A 87 22.78 9.53 -4.26
N ARG A 88 22.79 8.23 -4.55
CA ARG A 88 23.37 7.59 -5.73
C ARG A 88 22.36 6.57 -6.24
N PRO A 89 21.60 6.89 -7.29
CA PRO A 89 20.61 5.97 -7.83
C PRO A 89 21.27 4.83 -8.59
N ILE A 90 20.53 3.75 -8.75
CA ILE A 90 20.80 2.70 -9.72
C ILE A 90 20.13 3.12 -11.03
N LYS A 91 20.96 3.44 -12.02
CA LYS A 91 20.48 3.97 -13.31
C LYS A 91 20.08 2.84 -14.24
N SER A 92 20.82 1.75 -14.22
CA SER A 92 20.57 0.57 -15.03
C SER A 92 19.36 -0.23 -14.54
N ASN A 93 18.89 -1.13 -15.38
CA ASN A 93 17.79 -2.05 -15.11
C ASN A 93 18.21 -3.51 -15.32
N PHE A 94 17.32 -4.44 -14.99
CA PHE A 94 17.62 -5.86 -15.13
C PHE A 94 17.78 -6.32 -16.57
N ARG A 95 17.18 -5.63 -17.55
CA ARG A 95 17.38 -5.93 -18.97
C ARG A 95 18.79 -5.57 -19.45
N GLU A 96 19.32 -4.43 -19.00
CA GLU A 96 20.66 -3.94 -19.36
C GLU A 96 21.77 -4.56 -18.49
N GLY A 97 21.42 -5.08 -17.32
CA GLY A 97 22.36 -5.56 -16.32
C GLY A 97 22.84 -4.45 -15.38
N LEU A 98 23.25 -4.84 -14.17
CA LEU A 98 23.70 -3.90 -13.14
C LEU A 98 25.23 -3.82 -13.12
N ALA A 99 25.77 -2.60 -12.99
CA ALA A 99 27.19 -2.45 -12.70
C ALA A 99 27.51 -3.03 -11.31
N MET A 100 28.76 -3.47 -11.10
CA MET A 100 29.20 -4.06 -9.81
C MET A 100 28.83 -3.17 -8.62
N LEU A 101 29.05 -1.86 -8.71
CA LEU A 101 28.73 -0.92 -7.64
C LEU A 101 27.22 -0.80 -7.39
N GLU A 102 26.40 -0.79 -8.45
CA GLU A 102 24.94 -0.73 -8.33
C GLU A 102 24.38 -1.99 -7.68
N TYR A 103 24.91 -3.15 -8.06
CA TYR A 103 24.58 -4.43 -7.45
C TYR A 103 24.95 -4.46 -5.96
N PHE A 104 26.17 -3.99 -5.62
CA PHE A 104 26.63 -3.93 -4.24
C PHE A 104 25.75 -3.00 -3.39
N ILE A 105 25.38 -1.83 -3.91
CA ILE A 105 24.51 -0.87 -3.21
C ILE A 105 23.09 -1.43 -3.00
N ALA A 106 22.57 -2.27 -3.91
CA ALA A 106 21.25 -2.88 -3.77
C ALA A 106 21.19 -4.03 -2.73
N THR A 107 22.31 -4.67 -2.44
CA THR A 107 22.37 -5.92 -1.68
C THR A 107 21.95 -5.77 -0.20
N PRO A 108 22.41 -4.76 0.56
CA PRO A 108 22.03 -4.60 1.97
C PRO A 108 20.53 -4.43 2.18
N GLY A 109 19.86 -3.67 1.31
CA GLY A 109 18.41 -3.46 1.36
C GLY A 109 17.64 -4.74 1.07
N ALA A 110 18.06 -5.50 0.06
CA ALA A 110 17.47 -6.79 -0.27
C ALA A 110 17.62 -7.80 0.88
N ARG A 111 18.81 -7.90 1.48
CA ARG A 111 19.08 -8.77 2.62
C ARG A 111 18.22 -8.39 3.83
N LYS A 112 18.11 -7.09 4.14
CA LYS A 112 17.25 -6.63 5.24
C LYS A 112 15.79 -7.00 4.98
N GLY A 113 15.27 -6.79 3.77
CA GLY A 113 13.90 -7.17 3.43
C GLY A 113 13.61 -8.66 3.61
N LEU A 114 14.56 -9.54 3.25
CA LEU A 114 14.44 -10.99 3.48
C LEU A 114 14.43 -11.35 4.96
N VAL A 115 15.32 -10.75 5.75
CA VAL A 115 15.39 -10.97 7.20
C VAL A 115 14.13 -10.43 7.89
N ASP A 116 13.69 -9.22 7.56
CA ASP A 116 12.48 -8.61 8.13
C ASP A 116 11.23 -9.44 7.81
N THR A 117 11.16 -10.02 6.61
CA THR A 117 10.06 -10.92 6.25
C THR A 117 10.08 -12.17 7.12
N ALA A 118 11.24 -12.82 7.27
CA ALA A 118 11.38 -14.01 8.09
C ALA A 118 11.04 -13.75 9.57
N LEU A 119 11.45 -12.61 10.12
CA LEU A 119 11.11 -12.21 11.49
C LEU A 119 9.60 -11.96 11.64
N ARG A 120 8.99 -11.21 10.70
CA ARG A 120 7.55 -10.92 10.72
C ARG A 120 6.68 -12.16 10.55
N THR A 121 7.16 -13.19 9.86
CA THR A 121 6.48 -14.48 9.77
C THR A 121 6.34 -15.12 11.16
N ALA A 122 7.41 -15.10 11.97
CA ALA A 122 7.37 -15.62 13.34
C ALA A 122 6.41 -14.81 14.22
N ASP A 123 6.48 -13.47 14.16
CA ASP A 123 5.61 -12.59 14.94
C ASP A 123 4.13 -12.77 14.60
N SER A 124 3.82 -12.92 13.31
CA SER A 124 2.45 -13.15 12.83
C SER A 124 1.91 -14.49 13.32
N GLY A 125 2.71 -15.56 13.26
CA GLY A 125 2.33 -16.86 13.81
C GLY A 125 2.08 -16.81 15.32
N TYR A 126 2.94 -16.08 16.05
CA TYR A 126 2.76 -15.88 17.49
C TYR A 126 1.49 -15.10 17.83
N LEU A 127 1.20 -14.04 17.07
CA LEU A 127 -0.02 -13.26 17.22
C LEU A 127 -1.26 -14.12 16.97
N THR A 128 -1.29 -14.89 15.88
CA THR A 128 -2.41 -15.79 15.58
C THR A 128 -2.61 -16.82 16.69
N ARG A 129 -1.54 -17.40 17.24
CA ARG A 129 -1.65 -18.31 18.39
C ARG A 129 -2.29 -17.61 19.59
N ARG A 130 -1.83 -16.41 19.96
CA ARG A 130 -2.41 -15.66 21.08
C ARG A 130 -3.88 -15.30 20.87
N LEU A 131 -4.26 -14.95 19.64
CA LEU A 131 -5.66 -14.68 19.30
C LEU A 131 -6.52 -15.94 19.47
N VAL A 132 -6.04 -17.09 18.99
CA VAL A 132 -6.72 -18.38 19.19
C VAL A 132 -6.81 -18.73 20.68
N ASP A 133 -5.74 -18.57 21.45
CA ASP A 133 -5.72 -18.87 22.89
C ASP A 133 -6.81 -18.07 23.65
N VAL A 134 -7.13 -16.84 23.22
CA VAL A 134 -8.18 -15.99 23.81
C VAL A 134 -9.58 -16.29 23.26
N SER A 135 -9.70 -16.64 21.97
CA SER A 135 -11.00 -16.79 21.31
C SER A 135 -11.48 -18.24 21.17
N GLN A 136 -10.69 -19.23 21.58
CA GLN A 136 -10.99 -20.66 21.35
C GLN A 136 -12.29 -21.15 22.00
N GLU A 137 -12.75 -20.49 23.06
CA GLU A 137 -13.99 -20.85 23.77
C GLU A 137 -15.23 -20.09 23.24
N LEU A 138 -15.07 -19.25 22.22
CA LEU A 138 -16.19 -18.53 21.60
C LEU A 138 -16.91 -19.45 20.61
N ILE A 139 -18.04 -20.00 21.05
CA ILE A 139 -18.89 -20.90 20.27
C ILE A 139 -20.26 -20.24 20.09
N ILE A 140 -20.72 -20.14 18.84
CA ILE A 140 -22.09 -19.71 18.52
C ILE A 140 -23.01 -20.91 18.75
N ASN A 141 -23.96 -20.77 19.66
CA ASN A 141 -24.98 -21.79 19.94
C ASN A 141 -26.32 -21.39 19.30
N ASP A 142 -27.30 -22.30 19.29
CA ASP A 142 -28.61 -22.12 18.64
C ASP A 142 -29.56 -21.14 19.36
N VAL A 143 -29.07 -20.31 20.29
CA VAL A 143 -29.89 -19.36 21.03
C VAL A 143 -30.07 -18.09 20.21
N ASP A 144 -31.31 -17.75 19.86
CA ASP A 144 -31.62 -16.45 19.28
C ASP A 144 -31.52 -15.35 20.36
N PRO A 145 -30.59 -14.40 20.24
CA PRO A 145 -30.44 -13.32 21.22
C PRO A 145 -31.68 -12.41 21.30
N PHE A 146 -32.51 -12.36 20.25
CA PHE A 146 -33.73 -11.53 20.19
C PHE A 146 -34.92 -12.15 20.92
N GLU A 147 -34.89 -13.46 21.24
CA GLU A 147 -35.94 -14.12 22.03
C GLU A 147 -35.78 -13.90 23.55
N SER A 148 -34.64 -13.33 23.98
CA SER A 148 -34.37 -13.09 25.39
C SER A 148 -35.06 -11.82 25.92
N GLU A 149 -35.64 -11.87 27.13
CA GLU A 149 -36.33 -10.73 27.77
C GLU A 149 -35.40 -9.53 28.08
N MET A 150 -34.08 -9.71 28.01
CA MET A 150 -33.09 -8.67 28.36
C MET A 150 -32.74 -7.73 27.21
N GLY A 151 -33.24 -7.98 25.99
CA GLY A 151 -32.93 -7.19 24.80
C GLY A 151 -31.47 -7.35 24.32
N VAL A 152 -31.22 -7.04 23.04
CA VAL A 152 -29.90 -7.19 22.42
C VAL A 152 -29.07 -5.92 22.60
N ARG A 153 -27.86 -6.04 23.14
CA ARG A 153 -26.91 -4.92 23.22
C ARG A 153 -26.22 -4.70 21.87
N GLY A 154 -26.44 -3.53 21.27
CA GLY A 154 -25.82 -3.11 20.03
C GLY A 154 -24.65 -2.14 20.19
N ILE A 155 -23.99 -1.84 19.07
CA ILE A 155 -23.00 -0.76 18.95
C ILE A 155 -23.55 0.27 17.97
N TRP A 156 -23.51 1.54 18.33
CA TRP A 156 -23.89 2.62 17.42
C TRP A 156 -22.87 2.75 16.29
N ILE A 157 -23.35 2.65 15.04
CA ILE A 157 -22.53 2.84 13.86
C ILE A 157 -22.85 4.22 13.30
N GLU A 158 -21.94 5.16 13.53
CA GLU A 158 -22.06 6.53 13.04
C GLU A 158 -21.40 6.69 11.66
N GLU A 159 -21.75 7.79 10.98
CA GLU A 159 -21.18 8.22 9.68
C GLU A 159 -21.41 7.19 8.56
N VAL A 160 -22.64 6.70 8.49
CA VAL A 160 -23.13 5.84 7.41
C VAL A 160 -23.44 6.71 6.18
N CYS A 161 -22.41 7.04 5.41
CA CYS A 161 -22.52 7.81 4.17
C CYS A 161 -21.89 7.07 2.98
N PRO A 162 -22.24 7.42 1.72
CA PRO A 162 -21.51 6.92 0.55
C PRO A 162 -20.03 7.31 0.60
N ASP A 163 -19.17 6.51 -0.05
CA ASP A 163 -17.77 6.87 -0.23
C ASP A 163 -17.65 8.20 -1.00
N GLU A 164 -16.90 9.14 -0.43
CA GLU A 164 -16.50 10.38 -1.10
C GLU A 164 -15.12 10.21 -1.74
N PRO A 165 -14.75 11.02 -2.75
CA PRO A 165 -13.44 10.92 -3.42
C PRO A 165 -12.22 10.92 -2.48
N ASN A 166 -12.34 11.57 -1.31
CA ASN A 166 -11.27 11.67 -0.31
C ASN A 166 -11.58 10.93 1.01
N ARG A 167 -12.74 10.26 1.12
CA ARG A 167 -13.17 9.59 2.35
C ARG A 167 -13.89 8.28 2.01
N ARG A 168 -13.28 7.16 2.38
CA ARG A 168 -13.95 5.85 2.33
C ARG A 168 -14.65 5.58 3.65
N SER A 169 -15.97 5.41 3.59
CA SER A 169 -16.81 5.04 4.73
C SER A 169 -16.92 3.51 4.87
N HIS A 170 -16.53 2.74 3.86
CA HIS A 170 -16.53 1.27 3.85
C HIS A 170 -17.86 0.67 4.30
N LEU A 171 -18.95 1.25 3.82
CA LEU A 171 -20.33 0.88 4.16
C LEU A 171 -20.57 -0.64 4.03
N GLU A 172 -20.06 -1.21 2.94
CA GLU A 172 -20.11 -2.63 2.60
C GLU A 172 -19.39 -3.54 3.61
N THR A 173 -18.41 -3.04 4.34
CA THR A 173 -17.70 -3.83 5.37
C THR A 173 -18.26 -3.54 6.75
N ARG A 174 -18.78 -2.33 6.98
CA ARG A 174 -19.27 -1.90 8.29
C ARG A 174 -20.68 -2.42 8.60
N LEU A 175 -21.57 -2.48 7.60
CA LEU A 175 -22.98 -2.83 7.80
C LEU A 175 -23.37 -4.20 7.25
N PHE A 176 -22.76 -4.64 6.15
CA PHE A 176 -23.10 -5.91 5.54
C PHE A 176 -22.96 -7.07 6.51
N SER A 177 -23.89 -8.02 6.47
CA SER A 177 -23.96 -9.21 7.32
C SER A 177 -24.18 -8.96 8.82
N ARG A 178 -24.48 -7.72 9.24
CA ARG A 178 -24.89 -7.41 10.62
C ARG A 178 -26.41 -7.43 10.77
N THR A 179 -26.89 -7.67 11.98
CA THR A 179 -28.31 -7.58 12.36
C THR A 179 -28.59 -6.27 13.08
N LEU A 180 -29.76 -5.67 12.83
CA LEU A 180 -30.20 -4.48 13.54
C LEU A 180 -30.57 -4.84 14.99
N ALA A 181 -30.06 -4.05 15.94
CA ALA A 181 -30.40 -4.19 17.35
C ALA A 181 -31.71 -3.47 17.71
N ASP A 182 -31.95 -2.32 17.09
CA ASP A 182 -33.11 -1.45 17.32
C ASP A 182 -33.87 -1.17 16.02
N ASP A 183 -35.10 -0.68 16.15
CA ASP A 183 -35.89 -0.16 15.04
C ASP A 183 -35.17 1.02 14.35
N VAL A 184 -34.98 0.93 13.03
CA VAL A 184 -34.38 2.00 12.24
C VAL A 184 -35.40 2.58 11.28
N SER A 185 -35.75 3.85 11.48
CA SER A 185 -36.57 4.62 10.55
C SER A 185 -35.70 5.32 9.51
N LEU A 186 -35.94 5.03 8.24
CA LEU A 186 -35.30 5.74 7.13
C LEU A 186 -36.25 6.80 6.54
N PRO A 187 -35.75 7.93 6.03
CA PRO A 187 -36.59 9.04 5.55
C PRO A 187 -37.57 8.67 4.42
N MET A 188 -37.25 7.63 3.63
CA MET A 188 -38.01 7.22 2.44
C MET A 188 -38.33 5.71 2.41
N ALA A 189 -38.15 4.99 3.51
CA ALA A 189 -38.39 3.54 3.57
C ALA A 189 -39.20 3.16 4.82
N PRO A 190 -39.94 2.04 4.80
CA PRO A 190 -40.63 1.54 5.98
C PRO A 190 -39.63 1.28 7.13
N CYS A 191 -40.09 1.46 8.37
CA CYS A 191 -39.29 1.16 9.56
C CYS A 191 -38.75 -0.28 9.49
N TRP A 192 -37.46 -0.45 9.71
CA TRP A 192 -36.82 -1.76 9.73
C TRP A 192 -36.80 -2.31 11.15
N PRO A 193 -37.41 -3.49 11.39
CA PRO A 193 -37.47 -4.06 12.73
C PRO A 193 -36.12 -4.59 13.20
N PRO A 194 -35.91 -4.71 14.53
CA PRO A 194 -34.77 -5.41 15.10
C PRO A 194 -34.73 -6.87 14.64
N GLY A 195 -33.54 -7.47 14.62
CA GLY A 195 -33.32 -8.85 14.13
C GLY A 195 -33.18 -8.98 12.61
N ARG A 196 -33.44 -7.91 11.85
CA ARG A 196 -33.26 -7.92 10.40
C ARG A 196 -31.78 -7.97 10.02
N LEU A 197 -31.41 -8.97 9.21
CA LEU A 197 -30.07 -9.09 8.62
C LEU A 197 -29.88 -8.12 7.44
N LEU A 198 -28.78 -7.39 7.45
CA LEU A 198 -28.40 -6.45 6.39
C LEU A 198 -27.64 -7.17 5.27
N VAL A 199 -28.38 -7.64 4.26
CA VAL A 199 -27.83 -8.42 3.12
C VAL A 199 -27.71 -7.56 1.83
N SER A 200 -28.28 -6.36 1.82
CA SER A 200 -28.19 -5.43 0.69
C SER A 200 -28.25 -4.00 1.21
N LEU A 201 -27.33 -3.15 0.75
CA LEU A 201 -27.22 -1.73 1.10
C LEU A 201 -27.62 -0.82 -0.07
N ARG A 202 -28.44 -1.33 -0.99
CA ARG A 202 -29.00 -0.57 -2.11
C ARG A 202 -30.22 0.25 -1.69
#